data_AF-A0A970LDW8-F1
#
_entry.id   AF-A0A970LDW8-F1
#
_cell.length_a   1.000
_cell.length_b   1.000
_cell.length_c   1.000
_cell.angle_alpha   90.00
_cell.angle_beta   90.00
_cell.angle_gamma   90.00
#
_symmetry.space_group_name_H-M   'P 1'
#
loop_
_entity.id
_entity.type
_entity.pdbx_description
1 polymer ?
#
loop_
_entity_poly.entity_id
_entity_poly.type
_entity_poly.pdbx_seq_one_letter_code
_entity_poly.pdbx_strand_id
1 'polypeptide(L)' 'GLITTAAVFVSETALFKEKLSMDLLIKIFWQPLEVLNIESIFIFLVSLIALKRFKLHPILTIALSGVLGILLFYVF' A
#
# COMPACT_ATOMS: atom_id res chain seq x y z
N GLY A 1 19.83 5.60 4.25
CA GLY A 1 19.20 6.89 3.96
C GLY A 1 18.20 6.78 2.83
N LEU A 2 18.67 6.78 1.58
CA LEU A 2 17.79 6.92 0.41
C LEU A 2 16.75 5.79 0.26
N ILE A 3 17.16 4.53 0.44
CA ILE A 3 16.24 3.37 0.35
C ILE A 3 15.16 3.42 1.44
N THR A 4 15.55 3.75 2.67
CA THR A 4 14.63 3.87 3.80
C THR A 4 13.66 5.03 3.61
N THR A 5 14.13 6.17 3.09
CA THR A 5 13.26 7.32 2.79
C THR A 5 12.28 6.99 1.67
N ALA A 6 12.73 6.33 0.60
CA ALA A 6 11.86 5.88 -0.47
C ALA A 6 10.80 4.88 0.03
N ALA A 7 11.19 3.94 0.88
CA ALA A 7 10.27 2.97 1.46
C ALA A 7 9.19 3.65 2.32
N VAL A 8 9.56 4.65 3.13
CA VAL A 8 8.61 5.42 3.96
C VAL A 8 7.67 6.26 3.10
N PHE A 9 8.17 6.94 2.08
CA PHE A 9 7.33 7.78 1.22
C PHE A 9 6.36 6.96 0.36
N VAL A 10 6.82 5.82 -0.16
CA VAL A 10 5.97 4.90 -0.92
C VAL A 10 4.96 4.22 -0.01
N SER A 11 5.33 3.82 1.21
CA SER A 11 4.37 3.21 2.14
C SER A 11 3.33 4.22 2.62
N GLU A 12 3.72 5.48 2.80
CA GLU A 12 2.78 6.54 3.17
C GLU A 12 1.70 6.72 2.10
N THR A 13 2.12 6.89 0.85
CA THR A 13 1.21 7.09 -0.29
C THR A 13 0.39 5.85 -0.63
N ALA A 14 0.87 4.65 -0.30
CA ALA A 14 0.16 3.40 -0.55
C ALA A 14 -0.83 3.05 0.57
N LEU A 15 -0.45 3.18 1.84
CA LEU A 15 -1.22 2.65 2.97
C LEU A 15 -2.16 3.68 3.60
N PHE A 16 -1.84 4.97 3.56
CA PHE A 16 -2.64 6.02 4.19
C PHE A 16 -3.44 6.81 3.15
N LYS A 17 -4.70 7.12 3.49
CA LYS A 17 -5.58 7.95 2.64
C LYS A 17 -5.20 9.43 2.66
N GLU A 18 -4.49 9.87 3.68
CA GLU A 18 -4.10 11.26 3.92
C GLU A 18 -2.58 11.35 4.19
N LYS A 19 -1.98 12.51 3.90
CA LYS A 19 -0.55 12.78 4.21
C LYS A 19 -0.28 12.69 5.71
N LEU A 20 0.84 12.08 6.10
CA LEU A 20 1.32 11.97 7.48
C LEU A 20 1.32 13.34 8.16
N SER A 21 0.32 13.55 9.02
CA SER A 21 0.14 14.74 9.83
C SER A 21 0.04 14.33 11.30
N MET A 22 0.35 15.25 12.23
CA MET A 22 0.29 14.96 13.68
C MET A 22 -1.11 14.46 14.11
N ASP A 23 -2.17 14.96 13.47
CA ASP A 23 -3.54 14.46 13.65
C ASP A 23 -3.74 13.01 13.22
N LEU A 24 -3.03 12.53 12.19
CA LEU A 24 -3.14 11.13 11.75
C LEU A 24 -2.50 10.17 12.75
N LEU A 25 -1.43 10.56 13.44
CA LEU A 25 -0.82 9.70 14.46
C LEU A 25 -1.78 9.46 15.62
N ILE A 26 -2.55 10.48 15.99
CA ILE A 26 -3.60 10.38 17.01
C ILE A 26 -4.76 9.53 16.46
N LYS A 27 -5.24 9.80 15.24
CA LYS A 27 -6.31 9.03 14.60
C LYS A 27 -5.94 7.56 14.34
N ILE A 28 -4.68 7.22 14.05
CA ILE A 28 -4.22 5.83 13.91
C ILE A 28 -4.43 5.05 15.21
N PHE A 29 -4.23 5.69 16.36
CA PHE A 29 -4.37 5.03 17.66
C PHE A 29 -5.84 4.84 18.06
N TRP A 30 -6.71 5.76 17.65
CA TRP A 30 -8.14 5.74 17.99
C TRP A 30 -9.02 5.03 16.95
N GLN A 31 -8.70 5.15 15.66
CA GLN A 31 -9.49 4.69 14.52
C GLN A 31 -8.59 4.21 13.35
N PRO A 32 -7.82 3.13 13.53
CA PRO A 32 -6.85 2.66 12.53
C PRO A 32 -7.49 2.27 11.20
N LEU A 33 -8.72 1.73 11.19
CA LEU A 33 -9.41 1.31 9.97
C LEU A 33 -9.85 2.49 9.07
N GLU A 34 -10.04 3.68 9.66
CA GLU A 34 -10.55 4.85 8.93
C GLU A 34 -9.43 5.58 8.18
N VAL A 35 -8.22 5.50 8.71
CA VAL A 35 -7.01 6.13 8.17
C VAL A 35 -6.35 5.28 7.07
N LEU A 36 -6.57 3.97 7.11
CA LEU A 36 -5.96 3.01 6.19
C LEU A 36 -6.76 2.89 4.88
N ASN A 37 -6.03 2.79 3.77
CA ASN A 37 -6.63 2.46 2.49
C ASN A 37 -6.83 0.93 2.38
N ILE A 38 -8.07 0.50 2.59
CA ILE A 38 -8.47 -0.92 2.54
C ILE A 38 -8.18 -1.54 1.16
N GLU A 39 -8.34 -0.79 0.06
CA GLU A 39 -8.09 -1.26 -1.30
C GLU A 39 -6.59 -1.53 -1.50
N SER A 40 -5.74 -0.60 -1.05
CA SER A 40 -4.29 -0.80 -1.10
C SER A 40 -3.82 -1.94 -0.22
N ILE A 41 -4.41 -2.12 0.97
CA ILE A 41 -4.11 -3.27 1.85
C ILE A 41 -4.52 -4.58 1.17
N PHE A 42 -5.63 -4.60 0.45
CA PHE A 42 -6.04 -5.75 -0.33
C PHE A 42 -5.03 -6.10 -1.43
N ILE A 43 -4.61 -5.10 -2.21
CA ILE A 43 -3.55 -5.28 -3.24
C ILE A 43 -2.25 -5.78 -2.59
N PHE A 44 -1.87 -5.24 -1.43
CA PHE A 44 -0.70 -5.69 -0.67
C PHE A 44 -0.83 -7.15 -0.25
N LEU A 45 -1.97 -7.57 0.30
CA LEU A 45 -2.21 -8.97 0.70
C LEU A 45 -2.11 -9.92 -0.50
N VAL A 46 -2.77 -9.58 -1.60
CA VAL A 46 -2.74 -10.39 -2.84
C VAL A 46 -1.32 -10.47 -3.38
N SER A 47 -0.59 -9.36 -3.40
CA SER A 47 0.81 -9.31 -3.84
C SER A 47 1.72 -10.15 -2.95
N LEU A 48 1.54 -10.09 -1.63
CA LEU A 48 2.31 -10.88 -0.66
C LEU A 48 2.05 -12.38 -0.81
N ILE A 49 0.78 -12.77 -0.97
CA ILE A 49 0.38 -14.16 -1.20
C ILE A 49 0.92 -14.64 -2.55
N ALA A 50 0.83 -13.82 -3.60
CA ALA A 50 1.34 -14.14 -4.92
C ALA A 50 2.86 -14.37 -4.90
N LEU A 51 3.59 -13.48 -4.24
CA LEU A 51 5.04 -13.58 -4.06
C LEU A 51 5.43 -14.85 -3.30
N LYS A 52 4.76 -15.14 -2.17
CA LYS A 52 5.07 -16.29 -1.31
C LYS A 52 4.67 -17.63 -1.95
N ARG A 53 3.50 -17.71 -2.58
CA ARG A 53 2.91 -18.97 -3.07
C ARG A 53 3.36 -19.32 -4.49
N PHE A 54 3.47 -18.34 -5.38
CA PHE A 54 3.75 -18.57 -6.80
C PHE A 54 5.23 -18.34 -7.17
N LYS A 55 6.09 -17.95 -6.20
CA LYS A 55 7.50 -17.61 -6.43
C LYS A 55 7.69 -16.64 -7.61
N LEU A 56 6.74 -15.72 -7.79
CA LEU A 56 6.79 -14.76 -8.88
C LEU A 56 8.03 -13.88 -8.74
N HIS A 57 8.64 -13.52 -9.87
CA HIS A 57 9.74 -12.59 -9.86
C HIS A 57 9.29 -11.27 -9.21
N PRO A 58 10.06 -10.66 -8.29
CA PRO A 58 9.66 -9.46 -7.56
C PRO A 58 9.20 -8.33 -8.50
N ILE A 59 9.89 -8.16 -9.63
CA ILE A 59 9.53 -7.16 -10.66
C ILE A 59 8.13 -7.40 -11.23
N LEU A 60 7.77 -8.66 -11.50
CA LEU A 60 6.46 -9.00 -12.06
C LEU A 60 5.33 -8.76 -11.05
N THR A 61 5.62 -9.01 -9.76
CA THR A 61 4.67 -8.74 -8.67
C THR A 61 4.39 -7.25 -8.54
N ILE A 62 5.43 -6.39 -8.68
CA ILE A 62 5.29 -4.93 -8.67
C ILE A 62 4.51 -4.43 -9.90
N ALA A 63 4.78 -4.98 -11.07
CA ALA A 63 4.05 -4.60 -12.28
C ALA A 63 2.55 -4.94 -12.16
N LEU A 64 2.23 -6.14 -11.67
CA LEU A 64 0.85 -6.58 -11.45
C LEU A 64 0.13 -5.75 -10.39
N SER A 65 0.80 -5.37 -9.29
CA SER A 65 0.18 -4.53 -8.26
C SER A 65 -0.12 -3.12 -8.77
N GLY A 66 0.75 -2.56 -9.62
CA GLY A 66 0.51 -1.29 -10.30
C GLY A 66 -0.70 -1.34 -11.24
N VAL A 67 -0.83 -2.41 -12.03
CA VAL A 67 -1.99 -2.62 -12.91
C VAL A 67 -3.28 -2.79 -12.09
N LEU A 68 -3.24 -3.57 -11.01
CA LEU A 68 -4.38 -3.74 -10.09
C LEU A 68 -4.80 -2.42 -9.45
N GLY A 69 -3.85 -1.58 -9.06
CA GLY A 69 -4.13 -0.24 -8.55
C GLY A 69 -4.84 0.62 -9.59
N ILE A 70 -4.33 0.69 -10.83
CA ILE A 70 -5.00 1.45 -11.90
C ILE A 70 -6.43 0.93 -12.11
N LEU A 71 -6.63 -0.38 -12.16
CA LEU A 71 -7.97 -0.96 -12.35
C LEU A 71 -8.93 -0.62 -11.19
N LEU A 72 -8.46 -0.69 -9.93
CA LEU A 72 -9.31 -0.42 -8.77
C LEU A 72 -9.61 1.07 -8.57
N PHE A 73 -8.65 1.96 -8.82
CA PHE A 73 -8.80 3.39 -8.55
C PHE A 73 -9.29 4.22 -9.74
N TYR A 74 -9.18 3.72 -10.97
CA TYR A 74 -9.58 4.44 -12.18
C TYR A 74 -10.90 3.94 -12.78
N VAL A 75 -11.24 2.65 -12.60
CA VAL A 75 -12.42 2.04 -13.22
C VAL A 75 -13.60 1.94 -12.26
N PHE A 76 -13.36 1.81 -10.96
CA PHE A 76 -14.37 1.79 -9.90
C PHE A 76 -14.37 3.10 -9.12
#